data_AF-A0A9X8YNB5-F1
#
_entry.id   AF-A0A9X8YNB5-F1
#
_cell.length_a   1.000
_cell.length_b   1.000
_cell.length_c   1.000
_cell.angle_alpha   90.00
_cell.angle_beta   90.00
_cell.angle_gamma   90.00
#
_symmetry.space_group_name_H-M   'P 1'
#
loop_
_entity.id
_entity.type
_entity.pdbx_description
1 polymer ?
#
loop_
_entity_poly.entity_id
_entity_poly.type
_entity_poly.pdbx_seq_one_letter_code
_entity_poly.pdbx_strand_id
1 'polypeptide(L)'
;STLGCWFFFGSLESYAMHQFISGQLNVPEILSTQGGETAVQMLLTALPLGKLFLAAYLFIMIIFLASHMDAVAYTMAATSTRNLQEGQDPSPMLRLFWCVVITLIPLSILFTGASLDTMKTTVILTALPFLL
;
A
#
# COMPACT_ATOMS: atom_id res chain seq x y z
N SER A 1 1.61 -19.22 1.71
CA SER A 1 1.54 -17.80 2.10
C SER A 1 0.68 -17.53 3.34
N THR A 2 -0.37 -18.33 3.61
CA THR A 2 -1.33 -18.12 4.72
C THR A 2 -0.71 -18.12 6.14
N LEU A 3 0.26 -18.99 6.42
CA LEU A 3 0.95 -19.03 7.72
C LEU A 3 1.73 -17.73 8.02
N GLY A 4 2.37 -17.15 7.00
CA GLY A 4 3.11 -15.89 7.15
C GLY A 4 2.17 -14.70 7.39
N CYS A 5 1.06 -14.65 6.66
CA CYS A 5 0.02 -13.63 6.90
C CYS A 5 -0.56 -13.76 8.32
N TRP A 6 -0.88 -14.98 8.75
CA TRP A 6 -1.40 -15.23 10.09
C TRP A 6 -0.42 -14.77 11.18
N PHE A 7 0.87 -15.09 11.02
CA PHE A 7 1.89 -14.67 11.98
C PHE A 7 2.06 -13.14 12.01
N PHE A 8 2.13 -12.49 10.84
CA PHE A 8 2.31 -11.04 10.74
C PHE A 8 1.11 -10.27 11.31
N PHE A 9 -0.10 -10.59 10.86
CA PHE A 9 -1.31 -9.94 11.34
C PHE A 9 -1.56 -10.28 12.80
N GLY A 10 -1.42 -11.54 13.21
CA GLY A 10 -1.62 -11.96 14.60
C GLY A 10 -0.69 -11.24 15.59
N SER A 11 0.59 -11.09 15.24
CA SER A 11 1.56 -10.43 16.12
C SER A 11 1.33 -8.92 16.22
N LEU A 12 1.10 -8.25 15.09
CA LEU A 12 0.90 -6.79 15.05
C LEU A 12 -0.44 -6.37 15.64
N GLU A 13 -1.50 -7.13 15.38
CA GLU A 13 -2.83 -6.88 15.92
C GLU A 13 -2.85 -7.10 17.43
N SER A 14 -2.21 -8.17 17.92
CA SER A 14 -2.08 -8.40 19.36
C SER A 14 -1.31 -7.27 20.05
N TYR A 15 -0.27 -6.72 19.42
CA TYR A 15 0.45 -5.56 19.95
C TYR A 15 -0.42 -4.29 19.97
N ALA A 16 -1.12 -3.99 18.88
CA ALA A 16 -2.06 -2.86 18.82
C ALA A 16 -3.15 -2.96 19.90
N MET A 17 -3.70 -4.17 20.08
CA MET A 17 -4.75 -4.42 21.07
C MET A 17 -4.22 -4.34 22.50
N HIS A 18 -3.02 -4.85 22.77
CA HIS A 18 -2.37 -4.68 24.06
C HIS A 18 -2.20 -3.20 24.42
N GLN A 19 -1.84 -2.37 23.44
CA GLN A 19 -1.64 -0.93 23.65
C GLN A 19 -2.92 -0.13 23.86
N PHE A 20 -4.01 -0.59 23.25
CA PHE A 20 -5.35 -0.10 23.52
C PHE A 20 -5.84 -0.48 24.93
N ILE A 21 -5.74 -1.77 25.31
CA ILE A 21 -6.22 -2.27 26.61
C ILE A 21 -5.38 -1.72 27.77
N SER A 22 -4.07 -1.52 27.56
CA SER A 22 -3.17 -0.93 28.56
C SER A 22 -3.40 0.57 28.79
N GLY A 23 -4.31 1.20 28.04
CA GLY A 23 -4.64 2.62 28.14
C GLY A 23 -3.51 3.56 27.69
N GLN A 24 -2.45 3.03 27.06
CA GLN A 24 -1.32 3.84 26.61
C GLN A 24 -1.57 4.51 25.26
N LEU A 25 -2.41 3.93 24.40
CA LEU A 25 -2.68 4.46 23.06
C LEU A 25 -4.08 4.10 22.56
N ASN A 26 -4.94 5.10 22.37
CA ASN A 26 -6.28 4.92 21.78
C ASN A 26 -6.21 4.78 20.26
N VAL A 27 -5.77 3.62 19.77
CA VAL A 27 -5.65 3.31 18.33
C VAL A 27 -6.96 3.59 17.55
N PRO A 28 -8.16 3.23 18.04
CA PRO A 28 -9.41 3.47 17.30
C PRO A 28 -9.76 4.96 17.13
N GLU A 29 -9.43 5.78 18.13
CA GLU A 29 -9.67 7.22 18.11
C GLU A 29 -8.69 7.94 17.16
N ILE A 30 -7.42 7.53 17.17
CA ILE A 30 -6.40 8.07 16.26
C ILE A 30 -6.75 7.70 14.81
N LEU A 31 -7.23 6.48 14.58
CA LEU A 31 -7.64 6.02 13.24
C LEU A 31 -8.77 6.86 12.65
N SER A 32 -9.75 7.28 13.46
CA SER A 32 -10.89 8.08 13.00
C SER A 32 -10.56 9.57 12.85
N THR A 33 -9.66 10.11 13.68
CA THR A 33 -9.35 11.55 13.72
C THR A 33 -8.15 11.94 12.87
N GLN A 34 -7.10 11.11 12.83
CA GLN A 34 -5.80 11.43 12.22
C GLN A 34 -5.41 10.46 11.09
N GLY A 35 -6.25 9.45 10.80
CA GLY A 35 -6.05 8.50 9.71
C GLY A 35 -5.10 7.35 10.04
N GLY A 36 -5.09 6.35 9.15
CA GLY A 36 -4.35 5.09 9.36
C GLY A 36 -2.83 5.25 9.36
N GLU A 37 -2.29 6.19 8.60
CA GLU A 37 -0.85 6.49 8.55
C GLU A 37 -0.32 6.95 9.91
N THR A 38 -1.01 7.90 10.55
CA THR A 38 -0.65 8.43 11.86
C THR A 38 -0.83 7.37 12.94
N ALA A 39 -1.87 6.55 12.85
CA ALA A 39 -2.07 5.44 13.78
C ALA A 39 -0.91 4.43 13.76
N VAL A 40 -0.43 4.04 12.57
CA VAL A 40 0.71 3.12 12.44
C VAL A 40 2.01 3.76 12.93
N GLN A 41 2.25 5.02 12.61
CA GLN A 41 3.41 5.75 13.11
C GLN A 41 3.43 5.80 14.64
N MET A 42 2.31 6.19 15.27
CA MET A 42 2.19 6.30 16.72
C MET A 42 2.41 4.95 17.40
N LEU A 43 1.85 3.88 16.81
CA LEU A 43 2.04 2.51 17.30
C LEU A 43 3.51 2.06 17.20
N LEU A 44 4.20 2.35 16.09
CA LEU A 44 5.62 2.04 15.93
C LEU A 44 6.51 2.85 16.86
N THR A 45 6.19 4.13 17.09
CA THR A 45 6.95 4.98 18.03
C THR A 45 6.74 4.61 19.49
N ALA A 46 5.66 3.91 19.83
CA ALA A 46 5.41 3.39 21.16
C ALA A 46 6.35 2.22 21.55
N LEU A 47 7.09 1.64 20.59
CA LEU A 47 8.16 0.70 20.91
C LEU A 47 9.39 1.42 21.51
N PRO A 48 10.14 0.79 22.44
CA PRO A 48 11.33 1.37 23.07
C PRO A 48 12.47 1.72 22.08
N LEU A 49 12.42 1.24 20.83
CA LEU A 49 13.32 1.56 19.72
C LEU A 49 12.60 2.21 18.52
N GLY A 50 11.46 2.86 18.76
CA GLY A 50 10.49 3.23 17.71
C GLY A 50 11.05 4.08 16.55
N LYS A 51 12.01 4.98 16.80
CA LYS A 51 12.65 5.76 15.71
C LYS A 51 13.45 4.91 14.73
N LEU A 52 14.16 3.89 15.23
CA LEU A 52 14.93 2.97 14.38
C LEU A 52 13.99 2.07 13.57
N PHE A 53 12.94 1.55 14.21
CA PHE A 53 11.93 0.74 13.54
C PHE A 53 11.14 1.53 12.50
N LEU A 54 10.80 2.79 12.77
CA LEU A 54 10.14 3.68 11.81
C LEU A 54 11.03 3.90 10.57
N ALA A 55 12.33 4.15 10.76
CA ALA A 55 13.27 4.31 9.66
C ALA A 55 13.39 3.02 8.82
N ALA A 56 13.49 1.85 9.47
CA ALA A 56 13.52 0.56 8.78
C ALA A 56 12.20 0.30 8.02
N TYR A 57 11.06 0.59 8.63
CA TYR A 57 9.73 0.46 8.01
C TYR A 57 9.61 1.33 6.76
N LEU A 58 10.02 2.61 6.83
CA LEU A 58 10.04 3.51 5.68
C LEU A 58 10.94 2.99 4.56
N PHE A 59 12.13 2.49 4.90
CA PHE A 59 13.05 1.92 3.92
C PHE A 59 12.44 0.71 3.19
N ILE A 60 11.82 -0.20 3.93
CA ILE A 60 11.14 -1.37 3.36
C ILE A 60 9.94 -0.94 2.51
N MET A 61 9.16 0.04 2.96
CA MET A 61 8.03 0.60 2.20
C MET A 61 8.48 1.16 0.86
N ILE A 62 9.58 1.90 0.81
CA ILE A 62 10.11 2.47 -0.44
C ILE A 62 10.54 1.35 -1.40
N ILE A 63 11.26 0.34 -0.92
CA ILE A 63 11.67 -0.81 -1.76
C ILE A 63 10.43 -1.53 -2.28
N PHE A 64 9.48 -1.84 -1.41
CA PHE A 64 8.25 -2.55 -1.78
C PHE A 64 7.43 -1.75 -2.79
N LEU A 65 7.30 -0.44 -2.59
CA LEU A 65 6.62 0.46 -3.52
C LEU A 65 7.32 0.46 -4.89
N ALA A 66 8.65 0.60 -4.93
CA ALA A 66 9.41 0.57 -6.17
C ALA A 66 9.24 -0.76 -6.93
N SER A 67 9.36 -1.91 -6.23
CA SER A 67 9.16 -3.23 -6.83
C SER A 67 7.73 -3.46 -7.30
N HIS A 68 6.74 -3.00 -6.52
CA HIS A 68 5.33 -3.11 -6.89
C HIS A 68 5.02 -2.28 -8.13
N MET A 69 5.49 -1.03 -8.19
CA MET A 69 5.30 -0.16 -9.35
C MET A 69 5.95 -0.74 -10.61
N ASP A 70 7.17 -1.28 -10.50
CA ASP A 70 7.82 -1.94 -11.64
C ASP A 70 7.01 -3.15 -12.13
N ALA A 71 6.51 -3.99 -11.22
CA ALA A 71 5.66 -5.13 -11.56
C ALA A 71 4.36 -4.70 -12.26
N VAL A 72 3.66 -3.67 -11.76
CA VAL A 72 2.41 -3.18 -12.37
C VAL A 72 2.67 -2.50 -13.72
N ALA A 73 3.73 -1.70 -13.84
CA ALA A 73 4.10 -1.08 -15.10
C ALA A 73 4.46 -2.14 -16.16
N TYR A 74 5.17 -3.21 -15.75
CA TYR A 74 5.48 -4.34 -16.62
C TYR A 74 4.21 -5.07 -17.09
N THR A 75 3.29 -5.40 -16.19
CA THR A 75 2.05 -6.10 -16.56
C THR A 75 1.19 -5.25 -17.50
N MET A 76 1.06 -3.94 -17.26
CA MET A 76 0.33 -3.03 -18.15
C MET A 76 0.98 -2.87 -19.52
N ALA A 77 2.32 -2.80 -19.58
CA ALA A 77 3.04 -2.73 -20.84
C ALA A 77 2.90 -4.05 -21.65
N ALA A 78 2.92 -5.20 -20.97
CA ALA A 78 2.73 -6.50 -21.58
C ALA A 78 1.30 -6.68 -22.13
N THR A 79 0.27 -6.26 -21.40
CA THR A 79 -1.13 -6.35 -21.86
C THR A 79 -1.47 -5.36 -22.98
N SER A 80 -0.81 -4.19 -23.01
CA SER A 80 -1.04 -3.16 -24.03
C SER A 80 -0.30 -3.41 -25.35
N THR A 81 0.67 -4.33 -25.36
CA THR A 81 1.44 -4.65 -26.57
C THR A 81 0.77 -5.81 -27.32
N ARG A 82 0.15 -5.52 -28.47
CA ARG A 82 -0.42 -6.52 -29.37
C ARG A 82 0.71 -7.29 -30.07
N ASN A 83 0.69 -8.63 -30.01
CA ASN A 83 1.75 -9.54 -30.50
C ASN A 83 3.07 -9.52 -29.71
N LEU A 84 3.01 -9.62 -28.38
CA LEU A 84 4.20 -9.99 -27.61
C LEU A 84 4.49 -11.49 -27.83
N GLN A 85 5.57 -11.82 -28.54
CA GLN A 85 6.05 -13.21 -28.65
C GLN A 85 6.55 -13.68 -27.28
N GLU A 86 6.29 -14.93 -26.90
CA GLU A 86 6.76 -15.53 -25.64
C GLU A 86 8.28 -15.33 -25.49
N GLY A 87 8.69 -14.50 -24.53
CA GLY A 87 10.10 -14.19 -24.25
C GLY A 87 10.62 -12.83 -24.74
N GLN A 88 9.79 -11.96 -25.33
CA GLN A 88 10.18 -10.56 -25.60
C GLN A 88 9.72 -9.62 -24.49
N ASP A 89 10.66 -8.93 -23.86
CA ASP A 89 10.37 -7.87 -22.90
C ASP A 89 9.68 -6.68 -23.61
N PRO A 90 8.60 -6.11 -23.02
CA PRO A 90 8.00 -4.90 -23.53
C PRO A 90 9.02 -3.76 -23.49
N SER A 91 9.01 -2.90 -24.52
CA SER A 91 10.01 -1.84 -24.67
C SER A 91 10.15 -1.01 -23.38
N PRO A 92 11.38 -0.68 -22.96
CA PRO A 92 11.63 0.05 -21.71
C PRO A 92 10.94 1.43 -21.69
N MET A 93 10.73 2.03 -22.87
CA MET A 93 10.02 3.30 -23.00
C MET A 93 8.51 3.18 -22.71
N LEU A 94 7.88 2.06 -23.09
CA LEU A 94 6.47 1.77 -22.77
C LEU A 94 6.26 1.48 -21.29
N ARG A 95 7.21 0.76 -20.66
CA ARG A 95 7.21 0.52 -19.19
C ARG A 95 7.30 1.84 -18.43
N LEU A 96 8.18 2.75 -18.85
CA LEU A 96 8.31 4.10 -18.27
C LEU A 96 7.03 4.91 -18.43
N PHE A 97 6.40 4.88 -19.61
CA PHE A 97 5.12 5.55 -19.84
C PHE A 97 4.02 5.05 -18.88
N TRP A 98 3.83 3.73 -18.77
CA TRP A 98 2.83 3.16 -17.86
C TRP A 98 3.16 3.44 -16.39
N CYS A 99 4.43 3.39 -15.99
CA CYS A 99 4.85 3.76 -14.64
C CYS A 99 4.43 5.21 -14.29
N VAL A 100 4.65 6.16 -15.19
CA VAL A 100 4.22 7.57 -14.99
C VAL A 100 2.70 7.66 -14.88
N VAL A 101 1.94 7.01 -15.77
CA VAL A 101 0.47 7.01 -15.73
C VAL A 101 -0.05 6.44 -14.42
N ILE A 102 0.49 5.30 -13.97
CA ILE A 102 0.11 4.64 -12.71
C ILE A 102 0.43 5.53 -11.51
N THR A 103 1.51 6.30 -11.54
CA THR A 103 1.88 7.24 -10.46
C THR A 103 0.96 8.46 -10.43
N LEU A 104 0.49 8.90 -11.60
CA LEU A 104 -0.35 10.09 -11.73
C LEU A 104 -1.73 9.88 -11.10
N ILE A 105 -2.28 8.66 -11.15
CA ILE A 105 -3.56 8.29 -10.54
C ILE A 105 -3.59 8.60 -9.02
N PRO A 106 -2.76 7.98 -8.15
CA PRO A 106 -2.77 8.28 -6.72
C PRO A 106 -2.38 9.74 -6.44
N LEU A 107 -1.50 10.34 -7.24
CA LEU A 107 -1.13 11.74 -7.11
C LEU A 107 -2.35 12.67 -7.30
N SER A 108 -3.15 12.44 -8.35
CA SER A 108 -4.38 13.20 -8.60
C SER A 108 -5.42 13.04 -7.47
N ILE A 109 -5.51 11.85 -6.88
CA ILE A 109 -6.40 11.58 -5.75
C ILE A 109 -5.93 12.36 -4.51
N LEU A 110 -4.62 12.38 -4.26
CA LEU A 110 -4.02 13.15 -3.17
C LEU A 110 -4.28 14.65 -3.32
N PHE A 111 -4.16 15.19 -4.54
CA PHE A 111 -4.48 16.60 -4.83
C PHE A 111 -5.95 16.94 -4.69
N THR A 112 -6.85 15.99 -4.95
CA THR A 112 -8.30 16.19 -4.80
C THR A 112 -8.73 16.17 -3.33
N GLY A 113 -7.86 15.77 -2.40
CA GLY A 113 -8.19 15.62 -0.98
C GLY A 113 -9.27 14.57 -0.74
N ALA A 114 -9.44 13.63 -1.67
CA ALA A 114 -10.49 12.62 -1.60
C ALA A 114 -10.28 11.74 -0.36
N SER A 115 -11.36 11.49 0.38
CA SER A 115 -11.29 10.65 1.57
C SER A 115 -10.94 9.20 1.18
N LEU A 116 -10.31 8.48 2.11
CA LEU A 116 -9.96 7.06 1.93
C LEU A 116 -11.18 6.22 1.52
N ASP A 117 -12.38 6.59 1.97
CA ASP A 117 -13.62 5.92 1.61
C ASP A 117 -14.00 6.10 0.14
N THR A 118 -13.77 7.28 -0.44
CA THR A 118 -13.96 7.48 -1.88
C THR A 118 -13.04 6.57 -2.69
N MET A 119 -11.77 6.44 -2.29
CA MET A 119 -10.84 5.52 -2.96
C MET A 119 -11.31 4.07 -2.86
N LYS A 120 -11.77 3.62 -1.69
CA LYS A 120 -12.32 2.26 -1.50
C LYS A 120 -13.53 2.01 -2.42
N THR A 121 -14.46 2.96 -2.49
CA THR A 121 -15.65 2.82 -3.35
C THR A 121 -15.26 2.75 -4.83
N THR A 122 -14.32 3.57 -5.30
CA THR A 122 -13.83 3.50 -6.69
C THR A 122 -13.22 2.14 -6.99
N VAL A 123 -12.39 1.58 -6.09
CA VAL A 123 -11.81 0.25 -6.27
C VAL A 123 -12.89 -0.82 -6.40
N ILE A 124 -13.90 -0.81 -5.54
CA ILE A 124 -15.03 -1.75 -5.60
C ILE A 124 -15.75 -1.63 -6.95
N LEU A 125 -16.06 -0.41 -7.37
CA LEU A 125 -16.75 -0.15 -8.65
C LEU A 125 -15.92 -0.63 -9.84
N THR A 126 -14.60 -0.44 -9.83
CA THR A 126 -13.71 -0.92 -10.90
C THR A 126 -13.53 -2.44 -10.90
N ALA A 127 -13.67 -3.10 -9.75
CA ALA A 127 -13.51 -4.55 -9.62
C ALA A 127 -14.76 -5.34 -10.03
N LEU A 128 -15.96 -4.76 -9.87
CA LEU A 128 -17.24 -5.37 -10.25
C LEU A 128 -17.26 -5.99 -11.67
N PRO A 129 -16.85 -5.31 -12.75
CA PRO A 129 -16.89 -5.89 -14.10
C PRO A 129 -15.91 -7.04 -14.33
N PHE A 130 -14.91 -7.25 -13.46
CA PHE A 130 -14.00 -8.40 -13.54
C PHE A 130 -14.53 -9.64 -12.83
N LEU A 131 -15.50 -9.47 -11.93
CA LEU A 131 -16.12 -10.56 -11.16
C LEU A 131 -17.37 -11.13 -11.84
N LEU A 132 -17.96 -10.40 -12.79
CA LEU A 132 -19.19 -10.71 -13.51
C LEU A 132 -18.87 -11.29 -14.88
#